data_AF-A0A7X9CQ34-F1
#
_entry.id   AF-A0A7X9CQ34-F1
#
_cell.length_a   1.000
_cell.length_b   1.000
_cell.length_c   1.000
_cell.angle_alpha   90.00
_cell.angle_beta   90.00
_cell.angle_gamma   90.00
#
_symmetry.space_group_name_H-M   'P 1'
#
loop_
_entity.id
_entity.type
_entity.pdbx_description
1 polymer ?
#
loop_
_entity_poly.entity_id
_entity_poly.type
_entity_poly.pdbx_seq_one_letter_code
_entity_poly.pdbx_strand_id
1 'polypeptide(L)'
;MIEMKDTNKKDIKKLVKEEMEMELMKKIEKDAEKKLEKLIKKELAMGKRLYTKEEVVAIEPKYVKGKGNMNIVHLKNGEVKEDKRRIQTIMKNMAMLELFDLKLGRKLIEMNVGISKNIPYVFDLENIFVAVKTRVPIGKNDGAMSFVKLSEIANSEIEEDTLLLSTGSSLKFLEKASKVQERIRYGKVSAVILDKIRFIL
;
A
#
# COMPACT_ATOMS: atom_id res chain seq x y z
N MET A 1 -54.65 17.71 20.96
CA MET A 1 -53.97 18.19 19.75
C MET A 1 -52.49 17.98 19.96
N ILE A 2 -51.86 17.13 19.16
CA ILE A 2 -50.40 16.95 19.20
C ILE A 2 -49.82 18.07 18.34
N GLU A 3 -49.17 19.05 18.96
CA GLU A 3 -48.39 20.07 18.24
C GLU A 3 -47.26 19.38 17.47
N MET A 4 -47.43 19.28 16.15
CA MET A 4 -46.31 19.00 15.25
C MET A 4 -45.41 20.23 15.30
N LYS A 5 -44.25 20.09 15.95
CA LYS A 5 -43.21 21.12 15.95
C LYS A 5 -42.83 21.43 14.50
N ASP A 6 -42.95 22.70 14.13
CA ASP A 6 -42.43 23.25 12.88
C ASP A 6 -40.93 22.99 12.79
N THR A 7 -40.54 21.89 12.14
CA THR A 7 -39.15 21.64 11.78
C THR A 7 -38.72 22.75 10.83
N ASN A 8 -37.78 23.59 11.28
CA ASN A 8 -37.33 24.76 10.54
C ASN A 8 -36.89 24.34 9.13
N LYS A 9 -37.27 25.11 8.09
CA LYS A 9 -36.90 24.86 6.68
C LYS A 9 -35.39 24.68 6.48
N LYS A 10 -34.56 25.25 7.36
CA LYS A 10 -33.11 25.05 7.40
C LYS A 10 -32.71 23.64 7.84
N ASP A 11 -33.43 23.06 8.79
CA ASP A 11 -33.21 21.71 9.32
C ASP A 11 -33.65 20.64 8.32
N ILE A 12 -34.78 20.86 7.63
CA ILE A 12 -35.26 19.98 6.54
C ILE A 12 -34.22 19.93 5.40
N LYS A 13 -33.68 21.09 4.99
CA LYS A 13 -32.63 21.13 3.96
C LYS A 13 -31.35 20.39 4.37
N LYS A 14 -30.99 20.44 5.67
CA LYS A 14 -29.83 19.72 6.21
C LYS A 14 -30.06 18.20 6.14
N LEU A 15 -31.22 17.73 6.59
CA LEU A 15 -31.59 16.32 6.58
C LEU A 15 -31.63 15.75 5.16
N VAL A 16 -32.23 16.46 4.19
CA VAL A 16 -32.25 16.05 2.78
C VAL A 16 -30.83 15.97 2.21
N LYS A 17 -29.95 16.90 2.58
CA LYS A 17 -28.55 16.88 2.15
C LYS A 17 -27.81 15.65 2.70
N GLU A 18 -27.97 15.36 3.99
CA GLU A 18 -27.37 14.19 4.65
C GLU A 18 -27.86 12.88 4.02
N GLU A 19 -29.16 12.78 3.72
CA GLU A 19 -29.74 11.61 3.06
C GLU A 19 -29.18 11.38 1.64
N MET A 20 -29.05 12.44 0.85
CA MET A 20 -28.41 12.39 -0.46
C MET A 20 -26.93 11.99 -0.39
N GLU A 21 -26.18 12.51 0.59
CA GLU A 21 -24.78 12.13 0.81
C GLU A 21 -24.64 10.65 1.16
N MET A 22 -25.51 10.13 2.05
CA MET A 22 -25.55 8.70 2.37
C MET A 22 -25.87 7.83 1.16
N GLU A 23 -26.83 8.22 0.32
CA GLU A 23 -27.19 7.47 -0.88
C GLU A 23 -26.03 7.43 -1.90
N LEU A 24 -25.34 8.56 -2.07
CA LEU A 24 -24.14 8.65 -2.90
C LEU A 24 -23.02 7.73 -2.39
N MET A 25 -22.76 7.72 -1.08
CA MET A 25 -21.73 6.87 -0.48
C MET A 25 -22.03 5.38 -0.67
N LYS A 26 -23.28 4.95 -0.45
CA LYS A 26 -23.72 3.57 -0.73
C LYS A 26 -23.52 3.16 -2.18
N LYS A 27 -23.78 4.08 -3.12
CA LYS A 27 -23.55 3.82 -4.55
C LYS A 27 -22.06 3.66 -4.88
N ILE A 28 -21.21 4.51 -4.31
CA ILE A 28 -19.75 4.45 -4.49
C ILE A 28 -19.20 3.12 -3.97
N GLU A 29 -19.61 2.72 -2.76
CA GLU A 29 -19.21 1.46 -2.13
C GLU A 29 -19.59 0.26 -2.99
N LYS A 30 -20.85 0.17 -3.40
CA LYS A 30 -21.36 -0.89 -4.27
C LYS A 30 -20.60 -0.99 -5.61
N ASP A 31 -20.22 0.13 -6.20
CA ASP A 31 -19.46 0.14 -7.45
C ASP A 31 -17.99 -0.24 -7.24
N ALA A 32 -17.42 0.05 -6.06
CA ALA A 32 -16.10 -0.40 -5.67
C ALA A 32 -16.06 -1.93 -5.45
N GLU A 33 -17.07 -2.50 -4.76
CA GLU A 33 -17.22 -3.94 -4.55
C GLU A 33 -17.34 -4.71 -5.87
N LYS A 34 -18.17 -4.24 -6.81
CA LYS A 34 -18.27 -4.87 -8.15
C LYS A 34 -16.93 -4.88 -8.88
N LYS A 35 -16.15 -3.81 -8.79
CA LYS A 35 -14.80 -3.75 -9.39
C LYS A 35 -13.86 -4.74 -8.71
N LEU A 36 -13.96 -4.88 -7.39
CA LEU A 36 -13.19 -5.84 -6.61
C LEU A 36 -13.52 -7.28 -7.02
N GLU A 37 -14.80 -7.66 -7.08
CA GLU A 37 -15.20 -8.99 -7.54
C GLU A 37 -14.68 -9.32 -8.94
N LYS A 38 -14.77 -8.35 -9.86
CA LYS A 38 -14.27 -8.51 -11.22
C LYS A 38 -12.76 -8.73 -11.25
N LEU A 39 -12.00 -8.01 -10.41
CA LEU A 39 -10.56 -8.23 -10.26
C LEU A 39 -10.28 -9.65 -9.74
N ILE A 40 -10.94 -10.07 -8.67
CA ILE A 40 -10.74 -11.39 -8.05
C ILE A 40 -11.00 -12.50 -9.07
N LYS A 41 -12.16 -12.48 -9.72
CA LYS A 41 -12.52 -13.46 -10.76
C LYS A 41 -11.47 -13.51 -11.87
N LYS A 42 -11.00 -12.34 -12.34
CA LYS A 42 -10.01 -12.24 -13.42
C LYS A 42 -8.64 -12.79 -13.00
N GLU A 43 -8.13 -12.42 -11.82
CA GLU A 43 -6.80 -12.84 -11.36
C GLU A 43 -6.79 -14.34 -11.05
N LEU A 44 -7.85 -14.88 -10.43
CA LEU A 44 -8.01 -16.31 -10.20
C LEU A 44 -8.08 -17.10 -11.51
N ALA A 45 -8.82 -16.62 -12.51
CA ALA A 45 -8.90 -17.25 -13.84
C ALA A 45 -7.54 -17.28 -14.57
N MET A 46 -6.64 -16.33 -14.28
CA MET A 46 -5.27 -16.32 -14.79
C MET A 46 -4.30 -17.16 -13.94
N GLY A 47 -4.79 -17.90 -12.94
CA GLY A 47 -3.97 -18.68 -12.02
C GLY A 47 -3.06 -17.83 -11.15
N LYS A 48 -3.38 -16.54 -10.95
CA LYS A 48 -2.55 -15.61 -10.19
C LYS A 48 -2.96 -15.60 -8.73
N ARG A 49 -1.96 -15.52 -7.85
CA ARG A 49 -2.18 -15.27 -6.43
C ARG A 49 -2.56 -13.81 -6.18
N LEU A 50 -3.56 -13.59 -5.34
CA LEU A 50 -3.78 -12.31 -4.69
C LEU A 50 -3.08 -12.34 -3.34
N TYR A 51 -2.44 -11.23 -2.97
CA TYR A 51 -1.80 -11.08 -1.68
C TYR A 51 -2.59 -10.09 -0.85
N THR A 52 -2.63 -10.26 0.47
CA THR A 52 -3.12 -9.24 1.41
C THR A 52 -1.95 -8.42 1.96
N LYS A 53 -2.24 -7.23 2.49
CA LYS A 53 -1.20 -6.38 3.09
C LYS A 53 -0.59 -7.05 4.33
N GLU A 54 -1.35 -7.83 5.08
CA GLU A 54 -0.94 -8.51 6.31
C GLU A 54 0.06 -9.64 6.06
N GLU A 55 -0.13 -10.42 4.99
CA GLU A 55 0.72 -11.59 4.72
C GLU A 55 2.07 -11.23 4.07
N VAL A 56 2.16 -10.10 3.35
CA VAL A 56 3.39 -9.74 2.62
C VAL A 56 4.39 -9.07 3.57
N VAL A 57 5.61 -9.61 3.61
CA VAL A 57 6.75 -9.04 4.35
C VAL A 57 7.57 -8.13 3.44
N ALA A 58 7.91 -8.61 2.24
CA ALA A 58 8.70 -7.85 1.28
C ALA A 58 8.39 -8.29 -0.15
N ILE A 59 8.55 -7.36 -1.09
CA ILE A 59 8.52 -7.64 -2.53
C ILE A 59 9.85 -7.18 -3.12
N GLU A 60 10.62 -8.14 -3.62
CA GLU A 60 12.00 -7.93 -4.08
C GLU A 60 12.15 -8.23 -5.57
N PRO A 61 12.57 -7.26 -6.41
CA PRO A 61 12.80 -7.53 -7.82
C PRO A 61 14.10 -8.33 -8.00
N LYS A 62 14.02 -9.49 -8.67
CA LYS A 62 15.18 -10.32 -9.03
C LYS A 62 15.17 -10.74 -10.50
N TYR A 63 16.38 -10.91 -11.03
CA TYR A 63 16.60 -11.63 -12.28
C TYR A 63 16.65 -13.13 -11.98
N VAL A 64 15.63 -13.87 -12.42
CA VAL A 64 15.58 -15.32 -12.24
C VAL A 64 16.00 -16.00 -13.54
N LYS A 65 17.02 -16.85 -13.46
CA LYS A 65 17.59 -17.57 -14.62
C LYS A 65 16.48 -18.34 -15.35
N GLY A 66 16.38 -18.14 -16.67
CA GLY A 66 15.36 -18.77 -17.51
C GLY A 66 13.94 -18.19 -17.40
N LYS A 67 13.69 -17.25 -16.47
CA LYS A 67 12.37 -16.61 -16.28
C LYS A 67 12.39 -15.09 -16.47
N GLY A 68 13.57 -14.46 -16.45
CA GLY A 68 13.75 -13.04 -16.65
C GLY A 68 13.43 -12.22 -15.39
N ASN A 69 12.74 -11.09 -15.57
CA ASN A 69 12.33 -10.21 -14.49
C ASN A 69 11.19 -10.83 -13.67
N MET A 70 11.46 -11.14 -12.41
CA MET A 70 10.48 -11.64 -11.45
C MET A 70 10.51 -10.78 -10.19
N ASN A 71 9.42 -10.77 -9.45
CA ASN A 71 9.39 -10.31 -8.07
C ASN A 71 9.32 -11.52 -7.15
N ILE A 72 10.17 -11.51 -6.14
CA ILE A 72 10.20 -12.47 -5.06
C ILE A 72 9.37 -11.88 -3.93
N VAL A 73 8.22 -12.49 -3.66
CA VAL A 73 7.30 -12.09 -2.59
C VAL A 73 7.60 -12.95 -1.37
N HIS A 74 8.09 -12.31 -0.32
CA HIS A 74 8.37 -12.92 0.97
C HIS A 74 7.11 -12.81 1.84
N LEU A 75 6.62 -13.95 2.34
CA LEU A 75 5.39 -14.02 3.12
C LEU A 75 5.67 -14.27 4.60
N LYS A 76 4.74 -13.85 5.46
CA LYS A 76 4.83 -13.92 6.92
C LYS A 76 4.91 -15.35 7.45
N ASN A 77 4.37 -16.32 6.71
CA ASN A 77 4.49 -17.75 7.00
C ASN A 77 5.85 -18.35 6.59
N GLY A 78 6.81 -17.54 6.13
CA GLY A 78 8.11 -17.96 5.64
C GLY A 78 8.14 -18.45 4.19
N GLU A 79 6.98 -18.58 3.53
CA GLU A 79 6.95 -18.94 2.12
C GLU A 79 7.50 -17.81 1.23
N VAL A 80 8.13 -18.22 0.13
CA VAL A 80 8.61 -17.32 -0.92
C VAL A 80 7.92 -17.67 -2.23
N LYS A 81 7.31 -16.68 -2.89
CA LYS A 81 6.61 -16.86 -4.17
C LYS A 81 7.26 -16.01 -5.26
N GLU A 82 7.37 -16.58 -6.46
CA GLU A 82 7.76 -15.81 -7.64
C GLU A 82 6.54 -15.21 -8.34
N ASP A 83 6.63 -13.95 -8.73
CA ASP A 83 5.56 -13.23 -9.41
C ASP A 83 6.09 -12.42 -10.61
N LYS A 84 5.53 -12.66 -11.80
CA LYS A 84 5.90 -11.97 -13.05
C LYS A 84 5.34 -10.55 -13.16
N ARG A 85 4.34 -10.20 -12.33
CA ARG A 85 3.73 -8.86 -12.36
C ARG A 85 4.72 -7.83 -11.85
N ARG A 86 4.57 -6.57 -12.28
CA ARG A 86 5.34 -5.45 -11.69
C ARG A 86 4.95 -5.26 -10.23
N ILE A 87 5.89 -4.79 -9.39
CA ILE A 87 5.61 -4.48 -7.98
C ILE A 87 4.42 -3.54 -7.84
N GLN A 88 4.31 -2.52 -8.71
CA GLN A 88 3.18 -1.59 -8.71
C GLN A 88 1.85 -2.29 -8.94
N THR A 89 1.82 -3.35 -9.75
CA THR A 89 0.62 -4.16 -9.97
C THR A 89 0.27 -4.98 -8.74
N ILE A 90 1.26 -5.57 -8.06
CA ILE A 90 1.05 -6.31 -6.81
C ILE A 90 0.50 -5.37 -5.73
N MET A 91 1.16 -4.22 -5.50
CA MET A 91 0.72 -3.19 -4.57
C MET A 91 -0.69 -2.67 -4.89
N LYS A 92 -0.99 -2.41 -6.16
CA LYS A 92 -2.33 -1.98 -6.59
C LYS A 92 -3.38 -3.03 -6.28
N ASN A 93 -3.10 -4.31 -6.53
CA ASN A 93 -4.05 -5.38 -6.23
C ASN A 93 -4.28 -5.50 -4.72
N MET A 94 -3.23 -5.38 -3.90
CA MET A 94 -3.37 -5.32 -2.43
C MET A 94 -4.27 -4.14 -2.02
N ALA A 95 -4.09 -2.96 -2.61
CA ALA A 95 -4.89 -1.78 -2.25
C ALA A 95 -6.34 -1.90 -2.68
N MET A 96 -6.60 -2.55 -3.82
CA MET A 96 -7.96 -2.79 -4.28
C MET A 96 -8.73 -3.73 -3.33
N LEU A 97 -8.07 -4.69 -2.69
CA LEU A 97 -8.71 -5.55 -1.68
C LEU A 97 -9.17 -4.76 -0.45
N GLU A 98 -8.46 -3.67 -0.14
CA GLU A 98 -8.77 -2.75 0.97
C GLU A 98 -9.63 -1.56 0.54
N LEU A 99 -10.13 -1.55 -0.70
CA LEU A 99 -10.84 -0.40 -1.31
C LEU A 99 -10.05 0.93 -1.19
N PHE A 100 -8.72 0.87 -1.14
CA PHE A 100 -7.85 2.01 -0.91
C PHE A 100 -7.29 2.62 -2.22
N ASP A 101 -7.37 3.95 -2.35
CA ASP A 101 -6.79 4.67 -3.48
C ASP A 101 -5.32 5.05 -3.24
N LEU A 102 -4.41 4.21 -3.77
CA LEU A 102 -2.97 4.45 -3.72
C LEU A 102 -2.55 5.78 -4.38
N LYS A 103 -3.26 6.25 -5.41
CA LYS A 103 -2.90 7.48 -6.12
C LYS A 103 -3.18 8.69 -5.24
N LEU A 104 -4.34 8.70 -4.58
CA LEU A 104 -4.68 9.74 -3.61
C LEU A 104 -3.72 9.70 -2.42
N GLY A 105 -3.49 8.53 -1.82
CA GLY A 105 -2.55 8.36 -0.71
C GLY A 105 -1.16 8.87 -1.07
N ARG A 106 -0.65 8.51 -2.24
CA ARG A 106 0.63 9.01 -2.76
C ARG A 106 0.65 10.54 -2.88
N LYS A 107 -0.38 11.16 -3.47
CA LYS A 107 -0.47 12.63 -3.63
C LYS A 107 -0.46 13.35 -2.28
N LEU A 108 -1.19 12.82 -1.30
CA LEU A 108 -1.21 13.38 0.05
C LEU A 108 0.18 13.30 0.71
N ILE A 109 0.90 12.20 0.53
CA ILE A 109 2.28 12.08 1.02
C ILE A 109 3.20 13.08 0.30
N GLU A 110 3.11 13.20 -1.03
CA GLU A 110 3.90 14.17 -1.81
C GLU A 110 3.71 15.60 -1.29
N MET A 111 2.47 16.01 -1.06
CA MET A 111 2.12 17.36 -0.61
C MET A 111 2.57 17.66 0.82
N ASN A 112 2.51 16.69 1.73
CA ASN A 112 2.74 16.93 3.16
C ASN A 112 4.16 16.55 3.64
N VAL A 113 4.82 15.60 2.98
CA VAL A 113 6.18 15.13 3.33
C VAL A 113 7.23 15.72 2.39
N GLY A 114 6.85 16.22 1.21
CA GLY A 114 7.77 16.83 0.25
C GLY A 114 8.65 15.85 -0.52
N ILE A 115 8.28 14.56 -0.55
CA ILE A 115 9.00 13.52 -1.29
C ILE A 115 8.27 13.17 -2.59
N SER A 116 9.00 13.06 -3.71
CA SER A 116 8.44 12.72 -5.03
C SER A 116 8.93 11.39 -5.59
N LYS A 117 10.01 10.84 -5.04
CA LYS A 117 10.62 9.56 -5.45
C LYS A 117 10.56 8.56 -4.31
N ASN A 118 10.40 7.28 -4.66
CA ASN A 118 10.45 6.17 -3.70
C ASN A 118 9.47 6.33 -2.52
N ILE A 119 8.29 6.88 -2.82
CA ILE A 119 7.23 7.13 -1.84
C ILE A 119 6.76 5.81 -1.25
N PRO A 120 6.60 5.72 0.08
CA PRO A 120 6.11 4.51 0.72
C PRO A 120 4.70 4.18 0.27
N TYR A 121 4.35 2.89 0.25
CA TYR A 121 2.95 2.48 0.18
C TYR A 121 2.44 2.34 1.61
N VAL A 122 1.54 3.22 2.00
CA VAL A 122 0.93 3.24 3.34
C VAL A 122 -0.50 2.76 3.20
N PHE A 123 -0.79 1.57 3.71
CA PHE A 123 -2.15 1.04 3.76
C PHE A 123 -2.84 1.42 5.06
N ASP A 124 -2.10 1.37 6.17
CA ASP A 124 -2.50 1.80 7.51
C ASP A 124 -1.24 1.97 8.38
N LEU A 125 -1.41 2.17 9.69
CA LEU A 125 -0.31 2.37 10.63
C LEU A 125 0.61 1.14 10.81
N GLU A 126 0.12 -0.07 10.54
CA GLU A 126 0.87 -1.32 10.68
C GLU A 126 1.46 -1.78 9.34
N ASN A 127 0.79 -1.47 8.23
CA ASN A 127 1.10 -1.94 6.90
C ASN A 127 1.71 -0.80 6.06
N ILE A 128 2.95 -0.47 6.39
CA ILE A 128 3.75 0.57 5.72
C ILE A 128 4.88 -0.10 4.94
N PHE A 129 4.90 0.03 3.62
CA PHE A 129 5.97 -0.53 2.79
C PHE A 129 6.92 0.57 2.32
N VAL A 130 8.19 0.46 2.71
CA VAL A 130 9.25 1.41 2.36
C VAL A 130 10.16 0.87 1.26
N ALA A 131 10.63 1.77 0.40
CA ALA A 131 11.44 1.38 -0.74
C ALA A 131 12.92 1.18 -0.36
N VAL A 132 13.49 0.05 -0.73
CA VAL A 132 14.90 -0.31 -0.46
C VAL A 132 15.54 -0.78 -1.77
N LYS A 133 16.68 -0.23 -2.16
CA LYS A 133 17.33 -0.60 -3.42
C LYS A 133 18.06 -1.92 -3.25
N THR A 134 17.59 -2.99 -3.90
CA THR A 134 18.18 -4.34 -3.78
C THR A 134 18.79 -4.86 -5.08
N ARG A 135 18.63 -4.09 -6.16
CA ARG A 135 19.06 -4.49 -7.49
C ARG A 135 19.80 -3.38 -8.20
N VAL A 136 20.77 -3.74 -9.05
CA VAL A 136 21.35 -2.82 -10.03
C VAL A 136 20.49 -2.89 -11.30
N PRO A 137 19.88 -1.77 -11.75
CA PRO A 137 19.15 -1.74 -13.00
C PRO A 137 20.03 -2.12 -14.19
N ILE A 138 19.55 -2.98 -15.11
CA ILE A 138 20.26 -3.28 -16.36
C ILE A 138 19.92 -2.29 -17.47
N GLY A 139 18.74 -1.66 -17.44
CA GLY A 139 18.27 -0.77 -18.49
C GLY A 139 17.35 0.34 -18.01
N LYS A 140 17.00 1.25 -18.93
CA LYS A 140 16.05 2.34 -18.68
C LYS A 140 14.68 1.74 -18.29
N ASN A 141 14.11 2.22 -17.18
CA ASN A 141 12.87 1.72 -16.56
C ASN A 141 12.96 0.36 -15.85
N ASP A 142 14.17 -0.14 -15.61
CA ASP A 142 14.34 -1.36 -14.84
C ASP A 142 14.23 -1.08 -13.33
N GLY A 143 13.16 -1.60 -12.70
CA GLY A 143 12.83 -1.28 -11.30
C GLY A 143 13.81 -1.89 -10.30
N ALA A 144 14.60 -1.07 -9.60
CA ALA A 144 15.60 -1.58 -8.65
C ALA A 144 15.16 -1.63 -7.18
N MET A 145 13.97 -1.09 -6.91
CA MET A 145 13.47 -0.93 -5.55
C MET A 145 12.66 -2.15 -5.13
N SER A 146 13.10 -2.80 -4.06
CA SER A 146 12.23 -3.61 -3.20
C SER A 146 11.31 -2.72 -2.38
N PHE A 147 10.22 -3.31 -1.92
CA PHE A 147 9.34 -2.70 -0.92
C PHE A 147 9.21 -3.63 0.26
N VAL A 148 9.61 -3.16 1.44
CA VAL A 148 9.69 -3.95 2.68
C VAL A 148 8.72 -3.37 3.69
N LYS A 149 7.91 -4.23 4.33
CA LYS A 149 6.99 -3.81 5.38
C LYS A 149 7.79 -3.38 6.61
N LEU A 150 7.54 -2.15 7.06
CA LEU A 150 8.28 -1.49 8.12
C LEU A 150 8.19 -2.23 9.45
N SER A 151 7.03 -2.80 9.79
CA SER A 151 6.84 -3.60 11.01
C SER A 151 7.67 -4.88 11.04
N GLU A 152 8.11 -5.36 9.87
CA GLU A 152 8.88 -6.58 9.73
C GLU A 152 10.39 -6.32 9.66
N ILE A 153 10.81 -5.05 9.61
CA ILE A 153 12.21 -4.67 9.76
C ILE A 153 12.51 -4.71 11.26
N ALA A 154 13.35 -5.66 11.69
CA ALA A 154 13.75 -5.74 13.09
C ALA A 154 14.36 -4.39 13.52
N ASN A 155 13.88 -3.83 14.64
CA ASN A 155 14.11 -2.44 15.06
C ASN A 155 15.58 -2.03 15.23
N SER A 156 16.56 -2.93 15.11
CA SER A 156 17.92 -2.72 15.58
C SER A 156 19.07 -3.02 14.63
N GLU A 157 18.91 -3.69 13.47
CA GLU A 157 20.10 -4.12 12.71
C GLU A 157 19.93 -3.92 11.20
N ILE A 158 20.18 -2.67 10.77
CA ILE A 158 20.85 -2.49 9.48
C ILE A 158 22.30 -2.91 9.71
N GLU A 159 22.63 -4.15 9.38
CA GLU A 159 24.02 -4.61 9.39
C GLU A 159 24.66 -4.19 8.07
N GLU A 160 25.47 -3.13 8.08
CA GLU A 160 26.20 -2.58 6.94
C GLU A 160 25.35 -2.30 5.67
N ASP A 161 25.03 -3.36 4.93
CA ASP A 161 24.26 -3.39 3.70
C ASP A 161 23.08 -4.38 3.68
N THR A 162 22.64 -4.86 4.85
CA THR A 162 21.58 -5.88 4.96
C THR A 162 20.47 -5.47 5.93
N LEU A 163 19.22 -5.78 5.57
CA LEU A 163 18.04 -5.69 6.46
C LEU A 163 17.68 -7.09 6.95
N LEU A 164 17.62 -7.27 8.27
CA LEU A 164 17.05 -8.46 8.89
C LEU A 164 15.53 -8.33 9.01
N LEU A 165 14.83 -9.39 8.61
CA LEU A 165 13.37 -9.47 8.63
C LEU A 165 12.91 -10.35 9.79
N SER A 166 11.73 -10.05 10.34
CA SER A 166 11.09 -10.80 11.43
C SER A 166 10.93 -12.30 11.15
N THR A 167 10.88 -12.70 9.88
CA THR A 167 10.80 -14.09 9.43
C THR A 167 12.13 -14.84 9.51
N GLY A 168 13.21 -14.20 9.96
CA GLY A 168 14.57 -14.75 9.97
C GLY A 168 15.27 -14.71 8.61
N SER A 169 14.61 -14.20 7.58
CA SER A 169 15.24 -13.91 6.28
C SER A 169 15.95 -12.56 6.29
N SER A 170 16.81 -12.34 5.30
CA SER A 170 17.54 -11.08 5.15
C SER A 170 17.47 -10.55 3.72
N LEU A 171 17.62 -9.23 3.58
CA LEU A 171 17.53 -8.54 2.31
C LEU A 171 18.70 -7.56 2.17
N LYS A 172 19.63 -7.90 1.28
CA LYS A 172 20.80 -7.09 0.95
C LYS A 172 20.38 -5.86 0.12
N PHE A 173 20.81 -4.68 0.52
CA PHE A 173 20.57 -3.43 -0.17
C PHE A 173 21.87 -2.85 -0.78
N LEU A 174 21.73 -2.07 -1.84
CA LEU A 174 22.81 -1.60 -2.71
C LEU A 174 22.93 -0.06 -2.69
N GLU A 175 22.74 0.52 -1.51
CA GLU A 175 22.80 1.95 -1.25
C GLU A 175 23.29 2.23 0.17
N LYS A 176 23.53 3.50 0.51
CA LYS A 176 23.96 3.86 1.87
C LYS A 176 22.85 3.55 2.88
N ALA A 177 23.21 2.94 4.02
CA ALA A 177 22.29 2.71 5.15
C ALA A 177 21.49 3.97 5.54
N SER A 178 22.13 5.15 5.50
CA SER A 178 21.47 6.43 5.80
C SER A 178 20.30 6.75 4.86
N LYS A 179 20.34 6.32 3.58
CA LYS A 179 19.22 6.47 2.63
C LYS A 179 18.07 5.53 2.94
N VAL A 180 18.36 4.33 3.44
CA VAL A 180 17.35 3.38 3.91
C VAL A 180 16.67 3.93 5.16
N GLN A 181 17.44 4.39 6.15
CA GLN A 181 16.94 5.04 7.36
C GLN A 181 16.09 6.29 7.06
N GLU A 182 16.51 7.11 6.09
CA GLU A 182 15.74 8.26 5.60
C GLU A 182 14.34 7.83 5.12
N ARG A 183 14.25 6.76 4.31
CA ARG A 183 12.96 6.27 3.82
C ARG A 183 12.12 5.57 4.88
N ILE A 184 12.74 4.92 5.86
CA ILE A 184 12.04 4.41 7.06
C ILE A 184 11.37 5.58 7.80
N ARG A 185 12.10 6.68 8.03
CA ARG A 185 11.54 7.89 8.65
C ARG A 185 10.39 8.47 7.82
N TYR A 186 10.55 8.58 6.50
CA TYR A 186 9.45 9.02 5.63
C TYR A 186 8.24 8.09 5.70
N GLY A 187 8.45 6.77 5.77
CA GLY A 187 7.38 5.78 5.98
C GLY A 187 6.57 6.08 7.25
N LYS A 188 7.25 6.24 8.39
CA LYS A 188 6.61 6.54 9.68
C LYS A 188 5.82 7.85 9.64
N VAL A 189 6.42 8.92 9.12
CA VAL A 189 5.76 10.24 9.04
C VAL A 189 4.56 10.21 8.08
N SER A 190 4.70 9.53 6.93
CA SER A 190 3.62 9.36 5.96
C SER A 190 2.41 8.65 6.54
N ALA A 191 2.65 7.63 7.37
CA ALA A 191 1.58 6.88 8.05
C ALA A 191 0.80 7.76 9.01
N VAL A 192 1.48 8.54 9.85
CA VAL A 192 0.83 9.47 10.79
C VAL A 192 0.01 10.53 10.05
N ILE A 193 0.52 11.05 8.93
CA ILE A 193 -0.21 12.06 8.13
C ILE A 193 -1.47 11.47 7.51
N LEU A 194 -1.37 10.32 6.86
CA LEU A 194 -2.51 9.69 6.20
C LEU A 194 -3.56 9.24 7.21
N ASP A 195 -3.15 8.72 8.35
CA ASP A 195 -4.04 8.35 9.44
C ASP A 195 -4.85 9.56 9.93
N LYS A 196 -4.18 10.68 10.24
CA LYS A 196 -4.87 11.92 10.62
C LYS A 196 -5.84 12.44 9.56
N ILE A 197 -5.49 12.37 8.28
CA ILE A 197 -6.38 12.82 7.20
C ILE A 197 -7.61 11.92 7.10
N ARG A 198 -7.46 10.61 7.30
CA ARG A 198 -8.59 9.66 7.29
C ARG A 198 -9.56 9.89 8.45
N PHE A 199 -9.11 10.43 9.58
CA PHE A 199 -9.98 10.80 10.71
C PHE A 199 -10.70 12.15 10.53
N ILE A 200 -10.28 12.97 9.56
CA ILE A 200 -10.85 14.30 9.30
C ILE A 200 -11.92 14.26 8.19
N LEU A 201 -11.89 13.23 7.33
CA LEU A 201 -12.83 12.98 6.24
C LEU A 201 -13.93 12.00 6.67
#